data_AF-D5WE95-F1
#
_entry.id   AF-D5WE95-F1
#
_cell.length_a   1.000
_cell.length_b   1.000
_cell.length_c   1.000
_cell.angle_alpha   90.00
_cell.angle_beta   90.00
_cell.angle_gamma   90.00
#
_symmetry.space_group_name_H-M   'P 1'
#
loop_
_entity.id
_entity.type
_entity.pdbx_description
1 polymer ?
#
loop_
_entity_poly.entity_id
_entity_poly.type
_entity_poly.pdbx_seq_one_letter_code
_entity_poly.pdbx_strand_id
1 'polypeptide(L)'
;MNLDQERQAIRNELESMRAQGVRRQDLSLHACKRLFFDLGIRPSMAAVRDLTQTGSASDIPKDIDHFWERIRKVSRVKVGAGAIPKALEDRAGELLGALFEEAVVQAKASLDAEREEIRAQISAAELRVRDAEIRRDAADDSMRRSEARAEAAWERVRALEAQLSSATTHGSVHLEGMQATMRRLDQENEALRQRLENEQTTNAALRDRIDALHVELRQSTEHYAQQIKDAVAEAERRVKPMLVELDSLRSMAATYQSGVRDASRKEFEFIQQIAAAKARGDRLDAQLREQSDEVDALTKEVAALRGQQGIDPAIAVLLCSLVTEGRLTSKELSMIGTAADGHVTLPARCPKCEEGEPELSQVDHRFELLCPECEHSSGLGESRLAAVNRFLSNDGSTAPSSRSVQTMR
;
A
#
# COMPACT_ATOMS: atom_id res chain seq x y z
N MET A 1 -51.28 -87.93 93.76
CA MET A 1 -51.19 -88.91 92.66
C MET A 1 -52.47 -88.83 91.88
N ASN A 2 -52.43 -88.99 90.55
CA ASN A 2 -53.63 -88.94 89.74
C ASN A 2 -54.45 -90.23 89.97
N LEU A 3 -55.79 -90.16 90.03
CA LEU A 3 -56.67 -91.32 90.29
C LEU A 3 -56.40 -92.49 89.31
N ASP A 4 -55.96 -92.17 88.09
CA ASP A 4 -55.59 -93.15 87.08
C ASP A 4 -54.27 -93.89 87.40
N GLN A 5 -53.32 -93.22 88.06
CA GLN A 5 -52.06 -93.83 88.49
C GLN A 5 -52.31 -94.86 89.60
N GLU A 6 -53.19 -94.55 90.54
CA GLU A 6 -53.56 -95.46 91.64
C GLU A 6 -54.35 -96.66 91.13
N ARG A 7 -55.28 -96.45 90.18
CA ARG A 7 -55.96 -97.56 89.49
C ARG A 7 -54.99 -98.50 88.78
N GLN A 8 -53.96 -97.95 88.11
CA GLN A 8 -52.97 -98.76 87.43
C GLN A 8 -52.07 -99.54 88.41
N ALA A 9 -51.72 -98.94 89.56
CA ALA A 9 -51.00 -99.64 90.61
C ALA A 9 -51.81 -100.84 91.15
N ILE A 10 -53.11 -100.65 91.39
CA ILE A 10 -54.00 -101.73 91.84
C ILE A 10 -54.11 -102.84 90.78
N ARG A 11 -54.15 -102.51 89.47
CA ARG A 11 -54.12 -103.53 88.41
C ARG A 11 -52.83 -104.34 88.42
N ASN A 12 -51.69 -103.68 88.55
CA ASN A 12 -50.38 -104.36 88.61
C ASN A 12 -50.27 -105.26 89.86
N GLU A 13 -50.79 -104.82 91.01
CA GLU A 13 -50.89 -105.64 92.23
C GLU A 13 -51.74 -106.89 91.99
N LEU A 14 -52.94 -106.74 91.40
CA LEU A 14 -53.83 -107.86 91.08
C LEU A 14 -53.23 -108.81 90.05
N GLU A 15 -52.47 -108.30 89.07
CA GLU A 15 -51.72 -109.11 88.10
C GLU A 15 -50.62 -109.93 88.78
N SER A 16 -49.89 -109.33 89.73
CA SER A 16 -48.86 -110.04 90.51
C SER A 16 -49.48 -111.14 91.38
N MET A 17 -50.62 -110.88 92.03
CA MET A 17 -51.36 -111.87 92.80
C MET A 17 -51.92 -112.99 91.91
N ARG A 18 -52.33 -112.65 90.68
CA ARG A 18 -52.77 -113.64 89.69
C ARG A 18 -51.60 -114.54 89.26
N ALA A 19 -50.42 -113.98 89.03
CA ALA A 19 -49.22 -114.75 88.70
C ALA A 19 -48.77 -115.69 89.83
N GLN A 20 -49.05 -115.34 91.09
CA GLN A 20 -48.80 -116.17 92.27
C GLN A 20 -49.87 -117.27 92.49
N GLY A 21 -50.90 -117.35 91.64
CA GLY A 21 -51.93 -118.40 91.71
C GLY A 21 -53.01 -118.17 92.77
N VAL A 22 -53.20 -116.93 93.24
CA VAL A 22 -54.24 -116.59 94.23
C VAL A 22 -55.64 -116.89 93.67
N ARG A 23 -56.55 -117.38 94.53
CA ARG A 23 -57.93 -117.71 94.13
C ARG A 23 -58.68 -116.48 93.64
N ARG A 24 -59.57 -116.67 92.66
CA ARG A 24 -60.38 -115.61 92.04
C ARG A 24 -61.22 -114.79 93.02
N GLN A 25 -61.77 -115.42 94.08
CA GLN A 25 -62.52 -114.72 95.12
C GLN A 25 -61.64 -113.76 95.94
N ASP A 26 -60.39 -114.13 96.19
CA ASP A 26 -59.48 -113.29 96.96
C ASP A 26 -59.03 -112.07 96.12
N LEU A 27 -58.93 -112.22 94.80
CA LEU A 27 -58.68 -111.11 93.87
C LEU A 27 -59.84 -110.10 93.87
N SER A 28 -61.10 -110.56 93.80
CA SER A 28 -62.27 -109.66 93.84
C SER A 28 -62.42 -108.97 95.19
N LEU A 29 -62.19 -109.67 96.30
CA LEU A 29 -62.19 -109.08 97.64
C LEU A 29 -61.03 -108.08 97.84
N HIS A 30 -59.85 -108.35 97.28
CA HIS A 30 -58.72 -107.42 97.33
C HIS A 30 -59.02 -106.15 96.52
N ALA A 31 -59.56 -106.29 95.32
CA ALA A 31 -60.00 -105.15 94.52
C ALA A 31 -61.08 -104.30 95.23
N CYS A 32 -62.06 -104.95 95.89
CA CYS A 32 -63.07 -104.24 96.68
C CYS A 32 -62.46 -103.44 97.83
N LYS A 33 -61.45 -103.99 98.52
CA LYS A 33 -60.74 -103.29 99.60
C LYS A 33 -59.98 -102.08 99.06
N ARG A 34 -59.21 -102.22 97.99
CA ARG A 34 -58.41 -101.12 97.43
C ARG A 34 -59.30 -100.00 96.89
N LEU A 35 -60.37 -100.35 96.16
CA LEU A 35 -61.37 -99.39 95.69
C LEU A 35 -61.99 -98.59 96.84
N PHE A 36 -62.37 -99.28 97.93
CA PHE A 36 -63.08 -98.63 99.03
C PHE A 36 -62.16 -97.82 99.95
N PHE A 37 -61.02 -98.37 100.36
CA PHE A 37 -60.14 -97.74 101.35
C PHE A 37 -59.15 -96.74 100.75
N ASP A 38 -58.62 -97.01 99.56
CA ASP A 38 -57.61 -96.13 98.96
C ASP A 38 -58.24 -95.07 98.07
N LEU A 39 -59.21 -95.46 97.23
CA LEU A 39 -59.82 -94.57 96.24
C LEU A 39 -61.12 -93.92 96.73
N GLY A 40 -61.69 -94.37 97.85
CA GLY A 40 -63.00 -93.91 98.33
C GLY A 40 -64.17 -94.23 97.39
N ILE A 41 -63.97 -95.11 96.41
CA ILE A 41 -64.98 -95.49 95.42
C ILE A 41 -65.73 -96.72 95.92
N ARG A 42 -67.07 -96.66 95.90
CA ARG A 42 -67.93 -97.80 96.25
C ARG A 42 -67.67 -98.97 95.27
N PRO A 43 -67.29 -100.18 95.73
CA PRO A 43 -67.11 -101.33 94.86
C PRO A 43 -68.40 -101.66 94.12
N SER A 44 -68.33 -101.66 92.79
CA SER A 44 -69.41 -102.02 91.88
C SER A 44 -68.97 -103.13 90.96
N MET A 45 -69.94 -103.84 90.37
CA MET A 45 -69.70 -104.91 89.41
C MET A 45 -68.75 -104.49 88.28
N ALA A 46 -68.98 -103.30 87.72
CA ALA A 46 -68.17 -102.77 86.63
C ALA A 46 -66.75 -102.42 87.10
N ALA A 47 -66.61 -101.75 88.25
CA ALA A 47 -65.30 -101.32 88.75
C ALA A 47 -64.41 -102.50 89.18
N VAL A 48 -65.00 -103.51 89.83
CA VAL A 48 -64.24 -104.71 90.24
C VAL A 48 -63.86 -105.54 89.02
N ARG A 49 -64.77 -105.71 88.04
CA ARG A 49 -64.47 -106.43 86.80
C ARG A 49 -63.39 -105.75 85.96
N ASP A 50 -63.39 -104.42 85.90
CA ASP A 50 -62.37 -103.66 85.17
C ASP A 50 -60.96 -103.83 85.77
N LEU A 51 -60.87 -103.95 87.09
CA LEU A 51 -59.60 -104.15 87.78
C LEU A 51 -59.15 -105.63 87.78
N THR A 52 -60.06 -106.57 87.99
CA THR A 52 -59.69 -107.99 88.09
C THR A 52 -59.63 -108.70 86.75
N GLN A 53 -60.24 -108.14 85.69
CA GLN A 53 -60.34 -108.71 84.33
C GLN A 53 -60.75 -110.20 84.27
N THR A 54 -61.28 -110.75 85.38
CA THR A 54 -61.53 -112.18 85.59
C THR A 54 -62.76 -112.35 86.50
N GLY A 55 -63.67 -113.24 86.10
CA GLY A 55 -64.88 -113.58 86.85
C GLY A 55 -66.15 -113.67 85.99
N SER A 56 -67.05 -114.59 86.35
CA SER A 56 -68.40 -114.69 85.77
C SER A 56 -69.27 -113.52 86.24
N ALA A 57 -70.24 -113.12 85.41
CA ALA A 57 -71.22 -112.08 85.74
C ALA A 57 -72.03 -112.38 87.02
N SER A 58 -72.12 -113.65 87.43
CA SER A 58 -72.85 -114.10 88.63
C SER A 58 -72.04 -114.07 89.93
N ASP A 59 -70.71 -114.05 89.87
CA ASP A 59 -69.88 -114.35 91.05
C ASP A 59 -69.24 -113.09 91.66
N ILE A 60 -69.01 -112.04 90.86
CA ILE A 60 -68.52 -110.74 91.37
C ILE A 60 -69.54 -110.07 92.32
N PRO A 61 -70.88 -110.12 92.11
CA PRO A 61 -71.83 -109.50 93.04
C PRO A 61 -71.78 -110.17 94.41
N LYS A 62 -71.69 -111.52 94.43
CA LYS A 62 -71.61 -112.30 95.67
C LYS A 62 -70.36 -111.96 96.49
N ASP A 63 -69.23 -111.73 95.83
CA ASP A 63 -68.00 -111.33 96.51
C ASP A 63 -68.08 -109.88 97.05
N ILE A 64 -68.72 -108.96 96.31
CA ILE A 64 -69.00 -107.59 96.77
C ILE A 64 -69.94 -107.64 97.99
N ASP A 65 -70.98 -108.45 97.95
CA ASP A 65 -71.92 -108.63 99.06
C ASP A 65 -71.22 -109.22 100.28
N HIS A 66 -70.38 -110.24 100.08
CA HIS A 66 -69.56 -110.82 101.14
C HIS A 66 -68.58 -109.80 101.74
N PHE A 67 -67.95 -108.97 100.92
CA PHE A 67 -67.12 -107.85 101.37
C PHE A 67 -67.91 -106.87 102.23
N TRP A 68 -69.09 -106.45 101.78
CA TRP A 68 -69.95 -105.53 102.53
C TRP A 68 -70.49 -106.14 103.82
N GLU A 69 -70.87 -107.41 103.81
CA GLU A 69 -71.31 -108.13 105.01
C GLU A 69 -70.16 -108.20 106.03
N ARG A 70 -68.93 -108.45 105.57
CA ARG A 70 -67.74 -108.46 106.41
C ARG A 70 -67.43 -107.06 106.96
N ILE A 71 -67.52 -106.00 106.15
CA ILE A 71 -67.37 -104.63 106.63
C ILE A 71 -68.46 -104.29 107.64
N ARG A 72 -69.73 -104.55 107.35
CA ARG A 72 -70.84 -104.28 108.28
C ARG A 72 -70.71 -105.06 109.60
N LYS A 73 -70.10 -106.25 109.56
CA LYS A 73 -69.84 -107.05 110.76
C LYS A 73 -68.69 -106.47 111.60
N VAL A 74 -67.66 -105.90 110.95
CA VAL A 74 -66.48 -105.31 111.61
C VAL A 74 -66.72 -103.86 112.05
N SER A 75 -67.47 -103.07 111.28
CA SER A 75 -67.72 -101.64 111.52
C SER A 75 -68.97 -101.35 112.37
N ARG A 76 -69.53 -102.37 113.03
CA ARG A 76 -70.80 -102.23 113.72
C ARG A 76 -70.63 -101.52 115.07
N VAL A 77 -70.77 -100.19 115.07
CA VAL A 77 -71.50 -99.54 116.17
C VAL A 77 -72.96 -99.92 115.95
N LYS A 78 -73.48 -100.87 116.75
CA LYS A 78 -74.88 -101.26 116.71
C LYS A 78 -75.74 -100.07 117.18
N VAL A 79 -76.20 -99.22 116.26
CA VAL A 79 -77.47 -98.53 116.48
C VAL A 79 -78.54 -99.54 116.06
N GLY A 80 -79.19 -100.14 117.04
CA GLY A 80 -80.24 -101.13 116.81
C GLY A 80 -81.35 -100.55 115.95
N ALA A 81 -81.89 -101.35 115.02
CA ALA A 81 -83.09 -101.02 114.28
C ALA A 81 -84.23 -100.77 115.28
N GLY A 82 -84.56 -99.49 115.44
CA GLY A 82 -85.58 -98.94 116.32
C GLY A 82 -85.52 -97.43 116.13
N ALA A 83 -86.67 -96.76 116.06
CA ALA A 83 -86.72 -95.31 115.92
C ALA A 83 -85.76 -94.67 116.93
N ILE A 84 -84.89 -93.77 116.45
CA ILE A 84 -83.96 -93.03 117.30
C ILE A 84 -84.83 -92.35 118.39
N PRO A 85 -84.50 -92.48 119.68
CA PRO A 85 -85.23 -91.78 120.73
C PRO A 85 -85.27 -90.28 120.42
N LYS A 86 -86.45 -89.65 120.47
CA LYS A 86 -86.63 -88.23 120.11
C LYS A 86 -85.60 -87.30 120.75
N ALA A 87 -85.23 -87.53 122.02
CA ALA A 87 -84.21 -86.76 122.72
C ALA A 87 -82.81 -86.80 122.07
N LEU A 88 -82.44 -87.89 121.40
CA LEU A 88 -81.19 -88.00 120.64
C LEU A 88 -81.32 -87.38 119.24
N GLU A 89 -82.50 -87.48 118.63
CA GLU A 89 -82.80 -86.85 117.34
C GLU A 89 -82.79 -85.32 117.46
N ASP A 90 -83.44 -84.76 118.47
CA ASP A 90 -83.47 -83.32 118.75
C ASP A 90 -82.05 -82.79 118.99
N ARG A 91 -81.25 -83.50 119.80
CA ARG A 91 -79.88 -83.09 120.14
C ARG A 91 -78.90 -83.25 118.97
N ALA A 92 -79.13 -84.22 118.09
CA ALA A 92 -78.40 -84.33 116.83
C ALA A 92 -78.80 -83.23 115.85
N GLY A 93 -80.10 -82.88 115.79
CA GLY A 93 -80.62 -81.77 114.99
C GLY A 93 -80.05 -80.42 115.43
N GLU A 94 -80.00 -80.16 116.75
CA GLU A 94 -79.37 -78.96 117.33
C GLU A 94 -77.88 -78.87 116.97
N LEU A 95 -77.12 -79.96 117.13
CA LEU A 95 -75.71 -79.99 116.78
C LEU A 95 -75.49 -79.77 115.28
N LEU A 96 -76.28 -80.43 114.43
CA LEU A 96 -76.21 -80.26 112.98
C LEU A 96 -76.60 -78.84 112.56
N GLY A 97 -77.59 -78.23 113.21
CA GLY A 97 -77.98 -76.85 113.01
C GLY A 97 -76.85 -75.88 113.36
N ALA A 98 -76.23 -76.03 114.53
CA ALA A 98 -75.10 -75.21 114.96
C ALA A 98 -73.88 -75.35 114.02
N LEU A 99 -73.55 -76.59 113.62
CA LEU A 99 -72.49 -76.84 112.65
C LEU A 99 -72.79 -76.23 111.28
N PHE A 100 -74.05 -76.27 110.84
CA PHE A 100 -74.47 -75.65 109.59
C PHE A 100 -74.37 -74.12 109.66
N GLU A 101 -74.82 -73.51 110.75
CA GLU A 101 -74.70 -72.07 110.96
C GLU A 101 -73.24 -71.61 110.97
N GLU A 102 -72.36 -72.33 111.67
CA GLU A 102 -70.93 -72.03 111.73
C GLU A 102 -70.27 -72.22 110.36
N ALA A 103 -70.62 -73.28 109.61
CA ALA A 103 -70.17 -73.49 108.24
C ALA A 103 -70.64 -72.36 107.29
N VAL A 104 -71.88 -71.88 107.44
CA VAL A 104 -72.40 -70.76 106.64
C VAL A 104 -71.68 -69.46 106.97
N VAL A 105 -71.40 -69.18 108.24
CA VAL A 105 -70.62 -68.01 108.67
C VAL A 105 -69.21 -68.08 108.09
N GLN A 106 -68.55 -69.23 108.19
CA GLN A 106 -67.20 -69.41 107.67
C GLN A 106 -67.15 -69.33 106.13
N ALA A 107 -68.13 -69.90 105.44
CA ALA A 107 -68.24 -69.80 103.98
C ALA A 107 -68.44 -68.35 103.51
N LYS A 108 -69.28 -67.56 104.21
CA LYS A 108 -69.46 -66.13 103.94
C LYS A 108 -68.17 -65.34 104.17
N ALA A 109 -67.49 -65.58 105.30
CA ALA A 109 -66.22 -64.92 105.60
C ALA A 109 -65.14 -65.25 104.55
N SER A 110 -65.05 -66.51 104.11
CA SER A 110 -64.13 -66.91 103.04
C SER A 110 -64.46 -66.23 101.71
N LEU A 111 -65.75 -66.19 101.34
CA LEU A 111 -66.19 -65.53 100.11
C LEU A 111 -65.91 -64.02 100.12
N ASP A 112 -66.12 -63.35 101.24
CA ASP A 112 -65.85 -61.92 101.36
C ASP A 112 -64.34 -61.64 101.33
N ALA A 113 -63.51 -62.49 101.95
CA ALA A 113 -62.05 -62.41 101.85
C ALA A 113 -61.56 -62.60 100.41
N GLU A 114 -62.06 -63.62 99.70
CA GLU A 114 -61.74 -63.85 98.29
C GLU A 114 -62.19 -62.67 97.40
N ARG A 115 -63.36 -62.08 97.67
CA ARG A 115 -63.85 -60.91 96.93
C ARG A 115 -62.96 -59.70 97.12
N GLU A 116 -62.52 -59.42 98.35
CA GLU A 116 -61.59 -58.33 98.62
C GLU A 116 -60.22 -58.57 97.99
N GLU A 117 -59.72 -59.80 98.02
CA GLU A 117 -58.47 -60.16 97.33
C GLU A 117 -58.57 -59.95 95.82
N ILE A 118 -59.67 -60.41 95.18
CA ILE A 118 -59.90 -60.21 93.75
C ILE A 118 -59.99 -58.72 93.41
N ARG A 119 -60.71 -57.92 94.22
CA ARG A 119 -60.78 -56.45 94.02
C ARG A 119 -59.41 -55.79 94.14
N ALA A 120 -58.59 -56.21 95.12
CA ALA A 120 -57.22 -55.74 95.26
C ALA A 120 -56.35 -56.13 94.05
N GLN A 121 -56.48 -57.35 93.54
CA GLN A 121 -55.77 -57.81 92.35
C GLN A 121 -56.20 -57.06 91.09
N ILE A 122 -57.50 -56.81 90.90
CA ILE A 122 -58.04 -56.01 89.78
C ILE A 122 -57.48 -54.59 89.83
N SER A 123 -57.57 -53.90 90.97
CA SER A 123 -57.05 -52.53 91.09
C SER A 123 -55.53 -52.46 90.87
N ALA A 124 -54.78 -53.45 91.36
CA ALA A 124 -53.34 -53.56 91.11
C ALA A 124 -53.00 -53.89 89.64
N ALA A 125 -53.85 -54.65 88.94
CA ALA A 125 -53.71 -54.90 87.51
C ALA A 125 -54.03 -53.64 86.68
N GLU A 126 -55.12 -52.93 87.00
CA GLU A 126 -55.50 -51.68 86.35
C GLU A 126 -54.40 -50.60 86.50
N LEU A 127 -53.80 -50.48 87.69
CA LEU A 127 -52.70 -49.55 87.90
C LEU A 127 -51.47 -49.92 87.05
N ARG A 128 -51.13 -51.21 86.96
CA ARG A 128 -50.03 -51.69 86.11
C ARG A 128 -50.29 -51.45 84.63
N VAL A 129 -51.53 -51.61 84.17
CA VAL A 129 -51.92 -51.30 82.78
C VAL A 129 -51.77 -49.81 82.51
N ARG A 130 -52.30 -48.94 83.38
CA ARG A 130 -52.16 -47.48 83.22
C ARG A 130 -50.71 -47.03 83.20
N ASP A 131 -49.87 -47.55 84.10
CA ASP A 131 -48.44 -47.22 84.12
C ASP A 131 -47.73 -47.71 82.85
N ALA A 132 -48.08 -48.90 82.35
CA ALA A 132 -47.55 -49.41 81.09
C ALA A 132 -47.99 -48.56 79.88
N GLU A 133 -49.23 -48.08 79.85
CA GLU A 133 -49.75 -47.18 78.82
C GLU A 133 -49.00 -45.84 78.83
N ILE A 134 -48.83 -45.22 80.01
CA ILE A 134 -48.06 -43.97 80.16
C ILE A 134 -46.62 -44.15 79.67
N ARG A 135 -45.96 -45.26 80.02
CA ARG A 135 -44.60 -45.56 79.54
C ARG A 135 -44.54 -45.77 78.04
N ARG A 136 -45.53 -46.45 77.46
CA ARG A 136 -45.63 -46.66 76.02
C ARG A 136 -45.79 -45.33 75.29
N ASP A 137 -46.73 -44.50 75.72
CA ASP A 137 -47.00 -43.22 75.07
C ASP A 137 -45.78 -42.27 75.19
N ALA A 138 -45.08 -42.28 76.32
CA ALA A 138 -43.82 -41.54 76.48
C ALA A 138 -42.70 -42.04 75.55
N ALA A 139 -42.61 -43.36 75.35
CA ALA A 139 -41.67 -43.96 74.41
C ALA A 139 -42.01 -43.63 72.95
N ASP A 140 -43.29 -43.70 72.59
CA ASP A 140 -43.79 -43.37 71.25
C ASP A 140 -43.52 -41.89 70.92
N ASP A 141 -43.75 -40.97 71.86
CA ASP A 141 -43.44 -39.55 71.69
C ASP A 141 -41.93 -39.28 71.62
N SER A 142 -41.11 -40.07 72.32
CA SER A 142 -39.66 -40.01 72.15
C SER A 142 -39.24 -40.49 70.76
N MET A 143 -39.83 -41.60 70.28
CA MET A 143 -39.55 -42.16 68.97
C MET A 143 -39.92 -41.18 67.86
N ARG A 144 -41.15 -40.64 67.88
CA ARG A 144 -41.62 -39.62 66.93
C ARG A 144 -40.70 -38.40 66.89
N ARG A 145 -40.24 -37.92 68.05
CA ARG A 145 -39.29 -36.80 68.12
C ARG A 145 -37.94 -37.15 67.52
N SER A 146 -37.48 -38.39 67.68
CA SER A 146 -36.22 -38.86 67.09
C SER A 146 -36.33 -39.04 65.57
N GLU A 147 -37.45 -39.57 65.09
CA GLU A 147 -37.76 -39.73 63.66
C GLU A 147 -37.84 -38.37 62.97
N ALA A 148 -38.59 -37.42 63.54
CA ALA A 148 -38.66 -36.05 63.01
C ALA A 148 -37.28 -35.36 62.95
N ARG A 149 -36.40 -35.60 63.93
CA ARG A 149 -35.01 -35.10 63.90
C ARG A 149 -34.19 -35.78 62.81
N ALA A 150 -34.37 -37.10 62.63
CA ALA A 150 -33.67 -37.85 61.60
C ALA A 150 -34.12 -37.40 60.20
N GLU A 151 -35.41 -37.23 59.95
CA GLU A 151 -35.95 -36.70 58.69
C GLU A 151 -35.42 -35.30 58.40
N ALA A 152 -35.43 -34.40 59.39
CA ALA A 152 -34.87 -33.06 59.24
C ALA A 152 -33.35 -33.07 58.95
N ALA A 153 -32.61 -34.02 59.54
CA ALA A 153 -31.19 -34.21 59.25
C ALA A 153 -30.97 -34.74 57.83
N TRP A 154 -31.77 -35.72 57.39
CA TRP A 154 -31.73 -36.26 56.02
C TRP A 154 -32.04 -35.19 54.97
N GLU A 155 -33.02 -34.33 55.22
CA GLU A 155 -33.34 -33.25 54.28
C GLU A 155 -32.21 -32.21 54.21
N ARG A 156 -31.53 -31.93 55.33
CA ARG A 156 -30.31 -31.09 55.32
C ARG A 156 -29.17 -31.75 54.54
N VAL A 157 -28.96 -33.05 54.70
CA VAL A 157 -27.95 -33.79 53.95
C VAL A 157 -28.25 -33.71 52.45
N ARG A 158 -29.50 -33.98 52.04
CA ARG A 158 -29.93 -33.88 50.64
C ARG A 158 -29.75 -32.46 50.07
N ALA A 159 -30.07 -31.42 50.85
CA ALA A 159 -29.85 -30.04 50.45
C ALA A 159 -28.35 -29.71 50.29
N LEU A 160 -27.51 -30.18 51.20
CA LEU A 160 -26.05 -30.01 51.12
C LEU A 160 -25.45 -30.79 49.94
N GLU A 161 -25.91 -31.99 49.65
CA GLU A 161 -25.49 -32.77 48.49
C GLU A 161 -25.86 -32.07 47.18
N ALA A 162 -27.07 -31.49 47.10
CA ALA A 162 -27.48 -30.70 45.95
C ALA A 162 -26.63 -29.42 45.78
N GLN A 163 -26.31 -28.74 46.88
CA GLN A 163 -25.40 -27.58 46.87
C GLN A 163 -23.97 -27.97 46.48
N LEU A 164 -23.47 -29.11 46.94
CA LEU A 164 -22.15 -29.59 46.58
C LEU A 164 -22.08 -29.96 45.10
N SER A 165 -23.11 -30.65 44.57
CA SER A 165 -23.22 -30.99 43.15
C SER A 165 -23.30 -29.73 42.26
N SER A 166 -24.06 -28.72 42.68
CA SER A 166 -24.12 -27.46 41.93
C SER A 166 -22.80 -26.69 42.00
N ALA A 167 -22.13 -26.66 43.16
CA ALA A 167 -20.84 -26.01 43.32
C ALA A 167 -19.73 -26.71 42.53
N THR A 168 -19.70 -28.05 42.49
CA THR A 168 -18.72 -28.80 41.72
C THR A 168 -18.91 -28.62 40.22
N THR A 169 -20.16 -28.64 39.73
CA THR A 169 -20.47 -28.37 38.31
C THR A 169 -20.16 -26.93 37.91
N HIS A 170 -20.49 -25.93 38.74
CA HIS A 170 -20.07 -24.54 38.48
C HIS A 170 -18.55 -24.39 38.50
N GLY A 171 -17.87 -25.04 39.45
CA GLY A 171 -16.42 -25.06 39.54
C GLY A 171 -15.76 -25.68 38.31
N SER A 172 -16.28 -26.82 37.81
CA SER A 172 -15.75 -27.48 36.62
C SER A 172 -15.96 -26.63 35.37
N VAL A 173 -17.17 -26.07 35.16
CA VAL A 173 -17.47 -25.19 34.03
C VAL A 173 -16.59 -23.93 34.07
N HIS A 174 -16.38 -23.35 35.25
CA HIS A 174 -15.51 -22.19 35.41
C HIS A 174 -14.06 -22.51 35.08
N LEU A 175 -13.53 -23.63 35.57
CA LEU A 175 -12.18 -24.11 35.25
C LEU A 175 -12.01 -24.39 33.75
N GLU A 176 -12.98 -25.06 33.13
CA GLU A 176 -12.98 -25.31 31.68
C GLU A 176 -13.01 -24.00 30.88
N GLY A 177 -13.85 -23.03 31.28
CA GLY A 177 -13.90 -21.71 30.67
C GLY A 177 -12.59 -20.93 30.82
N MET A 178 -11.96 -20.98 32.00
CA MET A 178 -10.67 -20.36 32.26
C MET A 178 -9.54 -21.02 31.44
N GLN A 179 -9.57 -22.35 31.29
CA GLN A 179 -8.63 -23.06 30.43
C GLN A 179 -8.84 -22.74 28.95
N ALA A 180 -10.08 -22.63 28.48
CA ALA A 180 -10.39 -22.26 27.11
C ALA A 180 -9.91 -20.84 26.77
N THR A 181 -10.12 -19.89 27.69
CA THR A 181 -9.64 -18.51 27.53
C THR A 181 -8.11 -18.43 27.57
N MET A 182 -7.44 -19.17 28.47
CA MET A 182 -5.98 -19.27 28.48
C MET A 182 -5.43 -19.81 27.16
N ARG A 183 -5.99 -20.92 26.65
CA ARG A 183 -5.60 -21.49 25.34
C ARG A 183 -5.78 -20.48 24.20
N ARG A 184 -6.87 -19.71 24.22
CA ARG A 184 -7.11 -18.67 23.22
C ARG A 184 -6.06 -17.56 23.30
N LEU A 185 -5.77 -17.08 24.51
CA LEU A 185 -4.75 -16.04 24.72
C LEU A 185 -3.35 -16.53 24.34
N ASP A 186 -3.02 -17.79 24.59
CA ASP A 186 -1.74 -18.38 24.17
C ASP A 186 -1.64 -18.44 22.64
N GLN A 187 -2.71 -18.85 21.95
CA GLN A 187 -2.78 -18.84 20.48
C GLN A 187 -2.65 -17.43 19.90
N GLU A 188 -3.34 -16.44 20.51
CA GLU A 188 -3.23 -15.04 20.10
C GLU A 188 -1.82 -14.48 20.34
N ASN A 189 -1.19 -14.79 21.48
CA ASN A 189 0.19 -14.40 21.77
C ASN A 189 1.18 -15.02 20.78
N GLU A 190 1.03 -16.30 20.46
CA GLU A 190 1.89 -16.99 19.50
C GLU A 190 1.75 -16.38 18.09
N ALA A 191 0.52 -16.11 17.66
CA ALA A 191 0.26 -15.43 16.38
C ALA A 191 0.87 -14.01 16.35
N LEU A 192 0.81 -13.26 17.47
CA LEU A 192 1.43 -11.94 17.57
C LEU A 192 2.95 -12.02 17.55
N ARG A 193 3.56 -13.02 18.21
CA ARG A 193 5.01 -13.26 18.17
C ARG A 193 5.48 -13.55 16.75
N GLN A 194 4.79 -14.44 16.04
CA GLN A 194 5.11 -14.76 14.65
C GLN A 194 4.98 -13.54 13.73
N ARG A 195 3.96 -12.70 13.93
CA ARG A 195 3.83 -11.42 13.20
C ARG A 195 5.00 -10.48 13.50
N LEU A 196 5.38 -10.34 14.76
CA LEU A 196 6.50 -9.50 15.15
C LEU A 196 7.82 -9.99 14.54
N GLU A 197 8.07 -11.29 14.57
CA GLU A 197 9.26 -11.90 13.93
C GLU A 197 9.26 -11.66 12.43
N ASN A 198 8.12 -11.84 11.75
CA ASN A 198 7.98 -11.55 10.33
C ASN A 198 8.27 -10.07 10.04
N GLU A 199 7.71 -9.14 10.82
CA GLU A 199 7.99 -7.71 10.65
C GLU A 199 9.46 -7.35 10.95
N GLN A 200 10.10 -8.04 11.91
CA GLN A 200 11.52 -7.84 12.19
C GLN A 200 12.39 -8.32 11.04
N THR A 201 12.08 -9.47 10.44
CA THR A 201 12.81 -10.01 9.29
C THR A 201 12.62 -9.17 8.04
N THR A 202 11.40 -8.67 7.76
CA THR A 202 11.16 -7.75 6.64
C THR A 202 11.89 -6.42 6.85
N ASN A 203 11.88 -5.85 8.06
CA ASN A 203 12.63 -4.63 8.36
C ASN A 203 14.15 -4.83 8.22
N ALA A 204 14.68 -5.98 8.64
CA ALA A 204 16.10 -6.30 8.45
C ALA A 204 16.43 -6.35 6.95
N ALA A 205 15.63 -7.06 6.14
CA ALA A 205 15.83 -7.13 4.70
C ALA A 205 15.73 -5.76 3.99
N LEU A 206 14.81 -4.88 4.45
CA LEU A 206 14.70 -3.52 3.92
C LEU A 206 15.93 -2.67 4.27
N ARG A 207 16.48 -2.81 5.49
CA ARG A 207 17.72 -2.12 5.89
C ARG A 207 18.90 -2.59 5.03
N ASP A 208 19.05 -3.90 4.83
CA ASP A 208 20.10 -4.45 3.97
C ASP A 208 19.97 -3.94 2.53
N ARG A 209 18.73 -3.79 2.02
CA ARG A 209 18.47 -3.24 0.68
C ARG A 209 18.82 -1.76 0.59
N ILE A 210 18.50 -0.97 1.62
CA ILE A 210 18.88 0.45 1.70
C ILE A 210 20.41 0.58 1.70
N ASP A 211 21.11 -0.24 2.49
CA ASP A 211 22.56 -0.21 2.55
C ASP A 211 23.19 -0.60 1.20
N ALA A 212 22.65 -1.62 0.52
CA ALA A 212 23.07 -1.99 -0.84
C ALA A 212 22.86 -0.82 -1.84
N LEU A 213 21.70 -0.19 -1.83
CA LEU A 213 21.41 0.97 -2.69
C LEU A 213 22.32 2.16 -2.39
N HIS A 214 22.65 2.42 -1.12
CA HIS A 214 23.61 3.46 -0.75
C HIS A 214 25.01 3.15 -1.26
N VAL A 215 25.44 1.89 -1.23
CA VAL A 215 26.73 1.47 -1.81
C VAL A 215 26.72 1.65 -3.32
N GLU A 216 25.67 1.19 -4.02
CA GLU A 216 25.51 1.39 -5.48
C GLU A 216 25.50 2.87 -5.86
N LEU A 217 24.83 3.72 -5.07
CA LEU A 217 24.81 5.17 -5.29
C LEU A 217 26.20 5.79 -5.09
N ARG A 218 26.95 5.38 -4.05
CA ARG A 218 28.33 5.83 -3.84
C ARG A 218 29.24 5.42 -5.01
N GLN A 219 29.17 4.16 -5.43
CA GLN A 219 29.97 3.66 -6.55
C GLN A 219 29.65 4.37 -7.87
N SER A 220 28.37 4.57 -8.17
CA SER A 220 27.96 5.28 -9.38
C SER A 220 28.36 6.76 -9.34
N THR A 221 28.19 7.44 -8.21
CA THR A 221 28.63 8.83 -8.05
C THR A 221 30.15 8.98 -8.16
N GLU A 222 30.93 8.08 -7.56
CA GLU A 222 32.38 8.02 -7.75
C GLU A 222 32.76 7.78 -9.21
N HIS A 223 32.07 6.85 -9.88
CA HIS A 223 32.29 6.56 -11.30
C HIS A 223 31.99 7.77 -12.19
N TYR A 224 30.84 8.44 -12.01
CA TYR A 224 30.50 9.65 -12.76
C TYR A 224 31.47 10.80 -12.47
N ALA A 225 31.87 10.99 -11.22
CA ALA A 225 32.86 12.00 -10.86
C ALA A 225 34.20 11.72 -11.55
N GLN A 226 34.61 10.46 -11.64
CA GLN A 226 35.82 10.06 -12.36
C GLN A 226 35.68 10.29 -13.87
N GLN A 227 34.56 9.90 -14.48
CA GLN A 227 34.28 10.17 -15.89
C GLN A 227 34.32 11.67 -16.23
N ILE A 228 33.74 12.52 -15.37
CA ILE A 228 33.78 13.98 -15.55
C ILE A 228 35.22 14.48 -15.43
N LYS A 229 35.97 14.03 -14.43
CA LYS A 229 37.40 14.40 -14.27
C LYS A 229 38.21 14.01 -15.51
N ASP A 230 38.04 12.80 -16.01
CA ASP A 230 38.78 12.31 -17.18
C ASP A 230 38.38 13.06 -18.46
N ALA A 231 37.08 13.34 -18.66
CA ALA A 231 36.59 14.13 -19.79
C ALA A 231 37.09 15.58 -19.75
N VAL A 232 37.12 16.22 -18.57
CA VAL A 232 37.69 17.56 -18.38
C VAL A 232 39.19 17.54 -18.64
N ALA A 233 39.92 16.55 -18.12
CA ALA A 233 41.36 16.43 -18.36
C ALA A 233 41.69 16.22 -19.85
N GLU A 234 40.88 15.42 -20.56
CA GLU A 234 41.03 15.22 -22.01
C GLU A 234 40.68 16.49 -22.81
N ALA A 235 39.60 17.19 -22.43
CA ALA A 235 39.26 18.48 -23.04
C ALA A 235 40.38 19.51 -22.80
N GLU A 236 40.94 19.58 -21.60
CA GLU A 236 42.11 20.42 -21.30
C GLU A 236 43.32 20.06 -22.16
N ARG A 237 43.62 18.77 -22.34
CA ARG A 237 44.73 18.31 -23.20
C ARG A 237 44.56 18.74 -24.65
N ARG A 238 43.33 18.78 -25.17
CA ARG A 238 43.04 19.24 -26.55
C ARG A 238 43.04 20.75 -26.68
N VAL A 239 42.47 21.45 -25.69
CA VAL A 239 42.30 22.91 -25.73
C VAL A 239 43.60 23.64 -25.46
N LYS A 240 44.47 23.17 -24.54
CA LYS A 240 45.73 23.84 -24.20
C LYS A 240 46.62 24.09 -25.44
N PRO A 241 46.91 23.10 -26.31
CA PRO A 241 47.66 23.33 -27.55
C PRO A 241 46.98 24.32 -28.49
N MET A 242 45.66 24.19 -28.70
CA MET A 242 44.92 25.12 -29.56
C MET A 242 44.95 26.56 -29.02
N LEU A 243 44.92 26.76 -27.70
CA LEU A 243 45.07 28.09 -27.11
C LEU A 243 46.47 28.66 -27.34
N VAL A 244 47.52 27.84 -27.22
CA VAL A 244 48.90 28.23 -27.54
C VAL A 244 49.04 28.57 -29.03
N GLU A 245 48.44 27.77 -29.92
CA GLU A 245 48.40 28.05 -31.36
C GLU A 245 47.64 29.35 -31.64
N LEU A 246 46.49 29.58 -31.02
CA LEU A 246 45.73 30.81 -31.15
C LEU A 246 46.53 32.03 -30.68
N ASP A 247 47.25 31.94 -29.57
CA ASP A 247 48.11 33.01 -29.08
C ASP A 247 49.31 33.26 -30.00
N SER A 248 49.89 32.21 -30.57
CA SER A 248 50.94 32.37 -31.60
C SER A 248 50.42 33.01 -32.88
N LEU A 249 49.21 32.63 -33.34
CA LEU A 249 48.51 33.26 -34.47
C LEU A 249 48.15 34.71 -34.17
N ARG A 250 47.70 35.04 -32.95
CA ARG A 250 47.45 36.42 -32.51
C ARG A 250 48.73 37.25 -32.51
N SER A 251 49.83 36.69 -32.03
CA SER A 251 51.15 37.33 -32.06
C SER A 251 51.62 37.58 -33.50
N MET A 252 51.52 36.57 -34.38
CA MET A 252 51.83 36.71 -35.81
C MET A 252 50.92 37.71 -36.51
N ALA A 253 49.62 37.75 -36.19
CA ALA A 253 48.70 38.75 -36.72
C ALA A 253 49.06 40.16 -36.24
N ALA A 254 49.48 40.32 -34.99
CA ALA A 254 49.93 41.60 -34.45
C ALA A 254 51.22 42.09 -35.14
N THR A 255 52.21 41.22 -35.36
CA THR A 255 53.45 41.57 -36.08
C THR A 255 53.18 41.83 -37.56
N TYR A 256 52.28 41.07 -38.20
CA TYR A 256 51.84 41.35 -39.56
C TYR A 256 51.15 42.72 -39.66
N GLN A 257 50.22 43.02 -38.76
CA GLN A 257 49.55 44.33 -38.72
C GLN A 257 50.52 45.48 -38.45
N SER A 258 51.51 45.31 -37.57
CA SER A 258 52.53 46.33 -37.35
C SER A 258 53.41 46.51 -38.60
N GLY A 259 53.82 45.41 -39.24
CA GLY A 259 54.57 45.43 -40.49
C GLY A 259 53.81 46.12 -41.63
N VAL A 260 52.50 45.89 -41.74
CA VAL A 260 51.63 46.60 -42.70
C VAL A 260 51.58 48.08 -42.38
N ARG A 261 51.41 48.48 -41.11
CA ARG A 261 51.41 49.91 -40.73
C ARG A 261 52.75 50.58 -41.03
N ASP A 262 53.86 49.91 -40.75
CA ASP A 262 55.20 50.43 -41.05
C ASP A 262 55.47 50.51 -42.55
N ALA A 263 54.99 49.54 -43.34
CA ALA A 263 55.05 49.57 -44.79
C ALA A 263 54.20 50.73 -45.35
N SER A 264 52.96 50.88 -44.91
CA SER A 264 52.10 52.02 -45.30
C SER A 264 52.68 53.37 -44.89
N ARG A 265 53.39 53.45 -43.74
CA ARG A 265 54.12 54.66 -43.35
C ARG A 265 55.27 54.96 -44.30
N LYS A 266 56.08 53.96 -44.67
CA LYS A 266 57.16 54.10 -45.66
C LYS A 266 56.62 54.45 -47.04
N GLU A 267 55.52 53.85 -47.47
CA GLU A 267 54.82 54.19 -48.72
C GLU A 267 54.37 55.65 -48.71
N PHE A 268 53.80 56.12 -47.60
CA PHE A 268 53.42 57.53 -47.46
C PHE A 268 54.63 58.47 -47.50
N GLU A 269 55.75 58.11 -46.86
CA GLU A 269 57.01 58.84 -46.95
C GLU A 269 57.56 58.86 -48.39
N PHE A 270 57.51 57.74 -49.13
CA PHE A 270 57.89 57.68 -50.55
C PHE A 270 56.97 58.55 -51.42
N ILE A 271 55.66 58.52 -51.19
CA ILE A 271 54.71 59.39 -51.89
C ILE A 271 55.05 60.87 -51.65
N GLN A 272 55.38 61.25 -50.41
CA GLN A 272 55.82 62.62 -50.11
C GLN A 272 57.12 62.98 -50.82
N GLN A 273 58.10 62.07 -50.87
CA GLN A 273 59.36 62.30 -51.60
C GLN A 273 59.12 62.48 -53.11
N ILE A 274 58.24 61.67 -53.71
CA ILE A 274 57.84 61.79 -55.11
C ILE A 274 57.11 63.11 -55.35
N ALA A 275 56.19 63.51 -54.47
CA ALA A 275 55.51 64.81 -54.58
C ALA A 275 56.50 65.98 -54.50
N ALA A 276 57.50 65.92 -53.62
CA ALA A 276 58.56 66.93 -53.54
C ALA A 276 59.50 66.91 -54.75
N ALA A 277 59.79 65.74 -55.34
CA ALA A 277 60.53 65.63 -56.59
C ALA A 277 59.74 66.19 -57.77
N LYS A 278 58.43 65.89 -57.87
CA LYS A 278 57.53 66.42 -58.89
C LYS A 278 57.42 67.95 -58.81
N ALA A 279 57.23 68.51 -57.61
CA ALA A 279 57.19 69.95 -57.41
C ALA A 279 58.52 70.66 -57.81
N ARG A 280 59.67 69.97 -57.69
CA ARG A 280 60.94 70.47 -58.22
C ARG A 280 61.00 70.40 -59.74
N GLY A 281 60.49 69.31 -60.34
CA GLY A 281 60.33 69.17 -61.79
C GLY A 281 59.44 70.26 -62.39
N ASP A 282 58.26 70.50 -61.80
CA ASP A 282 57.32 71.53 -62.25
C ASP A 282 57.94 72.95 -62.23
N ARG A 283 58.83 73.25 -61.26
CA ARG A 283 59.57 74.52 -61.22
C ARG A 283 60.59 74.65 -62.33
N LEU A 284 61.33 73.57 -62.63
CA LEU A 284 62.30 73.57 -63.72
C LEU A 284 61.60 73.68 -65.09
N ASP A 285 60.44 73.03 -65.26
CA ASP A 285 59.62 73.17 -66.47
C ASP A 285 59.09 74.59 -66.65
N ALA A 286 58.71 75.27 -65.57
CA ALA A 286 58.33 76.68 -65.63
C ALA A 286 59.50 77.58 -66.07
N GLN A 287 60.71 77.34 -65.56
CA GLN A 287 61.92 78.05 -65.98
C GLN A 287 62.29 77.78 -67.45
N LEU A 288 62.10 76.55 -67.94
CA LEU A 288 62.32 76.21 -69.34
C LEU A 288 61.35 76.94 -70.28
N ARG A 289 60.08 77.09 -69.88
CA ARG A 289 59.10 77.86 -70.67
C ARG A 289 59.46 79.34 -70.73
N GLU A 290 59.86 79.93 -69.60
CA GLU A 290 60.27 81.33 -69.52
C GLU A 290 61.50 81.61 -70.41
N GLN A 291 62.50 80.73 -70.39
CA GLN A 291 63.67 80.84 -71.30
C GLN A 291 63.30 80.61 -72.78
N SER A 292 62.32 79.76 -73.08
CA SER A 292 61.85 79.53 -74.46
C SER A 292 61.11 80.75 -75.02
N ASP A 293 60.27 81.40 -74.22
CA ASP A 293 59.56 82.62 -74.61
C ASP A 293 60.56 83.77 -74.89
N GLU A 294 61.66 83.82 -74.14
CA GLU A 294 62.77 84.76 -74.35
C GLU A 294 63.49 84.54 -75.71
N VAL A 295 63.66 83.27 -76.12
CA VAL A 295 64.24 82.90 -77.43
C VAL A 295 63.31 83.25 -78.59
N ASP A 296 62.00 83.05 -78.44
CA ASP A 296 61.00 83.41 -79.46
C ASP A 296 60.91 84.93 -79.69
N ALA A 297 61.09 85.73 -78.63
CA ALA A 297 61.15 87.18 -78.72
C ALA A 297 62.36 87.67 -79.54
N LEU A 298 63.56 87.13 -79.25
CA LEU A 298 64.79 87.46 -79.99
C LEU A 298 64.74 87.03 -81.47
N THR A 299 64.04 85.94 -81.78
CA THR A 299 63.89 85.44 -83.15
C THR A 299 63.01 86.36 -84.01
N LYS A 300 62.01 87.03 -83.41
CA LYS A 300 61.14 88.00 -84.11
C LYS A 300 61.87 89.30 -84.46
N GLU A 301 62.80 89.77 -83.64
CA GLU A 301 63.60 90.98 -83.92
C GLU A 301 64.55 90.80 -85.12
N VAL A 302 65.11 89.61 -85.30
CA VAL A 302 66.00 89.28 -86.43
C VAL A 302 65.25 89.18 -87.77
N ALA A 303 63.97 88.77 -87.75
CA ALA A 303 63.14 88.70 -88.94
C ALA A 303 62.74 90.09 -89.47
N ALA A 304 62.52 91.07 -88.60
CA ALA A 304 62.14 92.44 -88.98
C ALA A 304 63.28 93.22 -89.69
N LEU A 305 64.54 92.97 -89.31
CA LEU A 305 65.71 93.68 -89.87
C LEU A 305 66.12 93.21 -91.27
N ARG A 306 65.67 92.03 -91.72
CA ARG A 306 66.03 91.48 -93.04
C ARG A 306 65.10 91.93 -94.19
N GLY A 307 63.97 92.56 -93.91
CA GLY A 307 62.98 92.97 -94.91
C GLY A 307 63.21 94.31 -95.62
N GLN A 308 64.29 95.04 -95.35
CA GLN A 308 64.44 96.46 -95.74
C GLN A 308 65.56 96.76 -96.77
N GLN A 309 65.99 95.82 -97.61
CA GLN A 309 67.03 96.09 -98.62
C GLN A 309 66.68 95.60 -100.04
N GLY A 310 66.41 96.55 -100.95
CA GLY A 310 66.26 96.29 -102.39
C GLY A 310 65.49 97.38 -103.14
N ILE A 311 66.21 98.42 -103.61
CA ILE A 311 65.77 99.54 -104.48
C ILE A 311 65.08 100.72 -103.77
N ASP A 312 65.57 101.93 -104.08
CA ASP A 312 65.09 103.21 -103.54
C ASP A 312 63.70 103.55 -104.13
N PRO A 313 62.68 103.83 -103.28
CA PRO A 313 61.31 104.07 -103.69
C PRO A 313 61.13 105.12 -104.80
N ALA A 314 62.03 106.11 -104.86
CA ALA A 314 61.96 107.18 -105.87
C ALA A 314 62.23 106.70 -107.31
N ILE A 315 63.10 105.69 -107.47
CA ILE A 315 63.46 105.13 -108.79
C ILE A 315 62.33 104.23 -109.30
N ALA A 316 61.64 103.52 -108.40
CA ALA A 316 60.54 102.64 -108.74
C ALA A 316 59.30 103.39 -109.28
N VAL A 317 59.01 104.59 -108.76
CA VAL A 317 57.89 105.43 -109.22
C VAL A 317 58.12 105.98 -110.64
N LEU A 318 59.36 106.39 -110.95
CA LEU A 318 59.72 106.89 -112.28
C LEU A 318 59.60 105.81 -113.37
N LEU A 319 59.97 104.57 -113.04
CA LEU A 319 59.82 103.43 -113.96
C LEU A 319 58.35 103.10 -114.22
N CYS A 320 57.48 103.22 -113.20
CA CYS A 320 56.04 102.99 -113.36
C CYS A 320 55.37 104.06 -114.25
N SER A 321 55.76 105.34 -114.14
CA SER A 321 55.17 106.41 -114.96
C SER A 321 55.51 106.29 -116.45
N LEU A 322 56.74 105.88 -116.77
CA LEU A 322 57.19 105.67 -118.16
C LEU A 322 56.46 104.51 -118.86
N VAL A 323 56.00 103.52 -118.09
CA VAL A 323 55.20 102.39 -118.60
C VAL A 323 53.77 102.84 -118.94
N THR A 324 53.13 103.62 -118.10
CA THR A 324 51.77 104.15 -118.37
C THR A 324 51.71 105.07 -119.60
N GLU A 325 52.81 105.72 -119.97
CA GLU A 325 52.90 106.57 -121.18
C GLU A 325 53.28 105.79 -122.46
N GLY A 326 53.47 104.46 -122.38
CA GLY A 326 53.76 103.60 -123.54
C GLY A 326 55.15 103.80 -124.17
N ARG A 327 56.10 104.41 -123.44
CA ARG A 327 57.42 104.83 -123.97
C ARG A 327 58.53 103.79 -123.84
N LEU A 328 58.28 102.66 -123.17
CA LEU A 328 59.25 101.60 -122.94
C LEU A 328 59.00 100.43 -123.88
N THR A 329 60.06 99.98 -124.55
CA THR A 329 59.98 98.83 -125.46
C THR A 329 60.00 97.50 -124.70
N SER A 330 59.43 96.45 -125.28
CA SER A 330 59.33 95.11 -124.67
C SER A 330 60.68 94.53 -124.19
N LYS A 331 61.80 94.91 -124.83
CA LYS A 331 63.16 94.48 -124.46
C LYS A 331 63.71 95.17 -123.21
N GLU A 332 63.29 96.41 -122.94
CA GLU A 332 63.72 97.18 -121.76
C GLU A 332 62.99 96.70 -120.51
N LEU A 333 61.72 96.30 -120.65
CA LEU A 333 60.91 95.72 -119.57
C LEU A 333 61.43 94.36 -119.09
N SER A 334 61.97 93.53 -119.98
CA SER A 334 62.58 92.25 -119.59
C SER A 334 63.90 92.42 -118.82
N MET A 335 64.63 93.54 -119.00
CA MET A 335 65.87 93.80 -118.24
C MET A 335 65.61 94.28 -116.82
N ILE A 336 64.50 94.98 -116.57
CA ILE A 336 64.10 95.41 -115.22
C ILE A 336 63.60 94.20 -114.39
N GLY A 337 63.03 93.19 -115.05
CA GLY A 337 62.62 91.94 -114.41
C GLY A 337 61.65 92.17 -113.23
N THR A 338 61.80 91.37 -112.18
CA THR A 338 60.96 91.44 -110.96
C THR A 338 61.43 92.47 -109.93
N ALA A 339 62.50 93.21 -110.23
CA ALA A 339 63.14 94.11 -109.27
C ALA A 339 62.25 95.32 -108.90
N ALA A 340 61.32 95.70 -109.78
CA ALA A 340 60.35 96.78 -109.51
C ALA A 340 58.97 96.26 -109.08
N ASP A 341 58.74 94.94 -109.01
CA ASP A 341 57.40 94.35 -108.85
C ASP A 341 56.72 94.69 -107.52
N GLY A 342 57.51 94.94 -106.46
CA GLY A 342 57.01 95.39 -105.16
C GLY A 342 56.40 96.80 -105.18
N HIS A 343 56.61 97.57 -106.25
CA HIS A 343 56.16 98.95 -106.39
C HIS A 343 55.15 99.16 -107.53
N VAL A 344 54.74 98.09 -108.23
CA VAL A 344 53.80 98.18 -109.36
C VAL A 344 52.36 98.23 -108.86
N THR A 345 51.71 99.37 -109.09
CA THR A 345 50.27 99.54 -108.87
C THR A 345 49.49 99.04 -110.09
N LEU A 346 48.53 98.14 -109.86
CA LEU A 346 47.65 97.63 -110.91
C LEU A 346 46.67 98.73 -111.36
N PRO A 347 46.30 98.80 -112.66
CA PRO A 347 45.27 99.73 -113.14
C PRO A 347 43.96 99.48 -112.39
N ALA A 348 43.33 100.52 -111.86
CA ALA A 348 42.08 100.36 -111.11
C ALA A 348 40.88 100.03 -112.01
N ARG A 349 40.97 100.26 -113.33
CA ARG A 349 39.89 100.03 -114.29
C ARG A 349 40.41 99.46 -115.59
N CYS A 350 39.62 98.60 -116.22
CA CYS A 350 39.92 98.02 -117.51
C CYS A 350 39.73 99.06 -118.62
N PRO A 351 40.74 99.28 -119.50
CA PRO A 351 40.63 100.25 -120.59
C PRO A 351 39.52 99.92 -121.60
N LYS A 352 39.10 98.64 -121.68
CA LYS A 352 38.17 98.15 -122.72
C LYS A 352 36.69 98.21 -122.35
N CYS A 353 36.33 98.03 -121.07
CA CYS A 353 34.94 98.09 -120.60
C CYS A 353 34.67 99.19 -119.57
N GLU A 354 35.71 99.90 -119.11
CA GLU A 354 35.69 101.00 -118.11
C GLU A 354 35.04 100.70 -116.73
N GLU A 355 34.33 99.58 -116.58
CA GLU A 355 33.66 99.15 -115.34
C GLU A 355 34.42 98.05 -114.58
N GLY A 356 35.17 97.18 -115.26
CA GLY A 356 35.86 96.05 -114.61
C GLY A 356 37.18 96.42 -113.94
N GLU A 357 37.43 95.92 -112.72
CA GLU A 357 38.73 96.02 -112.04
C GLU A 357 39.60 94.80 -112.38
N PRO A 358 40.82 94.98 -112.94
CA PRO A 358 41.64 93.86 -113.35
C PRO A 358 42.41 93.21 -112.19
N GLU A 359 42.37 91.88 -112.15
CA GLU A 359 43.04 91.07 -111.14
C GLU A 359 44.38 90.51 -111.67
N LEU A 360 45.40 90.50 -110.82
CA LEU A 360 46.71 89.92 -111.12
C LEU A 360 46.79 88.50 -110.60
N SER A 361 46.94 87.53 -111.49
CA SER A 361 47.22 86.14 -111.14
C SER A 361 48.70 85.82 -111.38
N GLN A 362 49.26 84.96 -110.52
CA GLN A 362 50.61 84.43 -110.68
C GLN A 362 50.53 82.92 -110.88
N VAL A 363 50.95 82.45 -112.05
CA VAL A 363 50.94 81.03 -112.42
C VAL A 363 52.34 80.70 -112.97
N ASP A 364 53.01 79.70 -112.40
CA ASP A 364 54.37 79.25 -112.76
C ASP A 364 55.41 80.38 -112.91
N HIS A 365 55.51 81.23 -111.89
CA HIS A 365 56.42 82.39 -111.82
C HIS A 365 56.23 83.42 -112.93
N ARG A 366 55.08 83.40 -113.62
CA ARG A 366 54.66 84.40 -114.60
C ARG A 366 53.40 85.11 -114.11
N PHE A 367 53.23 86.36 -114.54
CA PHE A 367 52.19 87.26 -114.08
C PHE A 367 51.21 87.55 -115.21
N GLU A 368 49.91 87.45 -114.94
CA GLU A 368 48.86 87.78 -115.90
C GLU A 368 47.87 88.75 -115.28
N LEU A 369 47.52 89.82 -115.99
CA LEU A 369 46.39 90.68 -115.66
C LEU A 369 45.18 90.27 -116.48
N LEU A 370 44.08 89.97 -115.78
CA LEU A 370 42.81 89.58 -116.39
C LEU A 370 41.68 90.48 -115.89
N CYS A 371 40.84 91.00 -116.79
CA CYS A 371 39.60 91.66 -116.43
C CYS A 371 38.46 90.62 -116.39
N PRO A 372 37.86 90.34 -115.22
CA PRO A 372 36.80 89.35 -115.09
C PRO A 372 35.51 89.74 -115.84
N GLU A 373 35.24 91.04 -116.01
CA GLU A 373 33.98 91.53 -116.63
C GLU A 373 33.94 91.46 -118.17
N CYS A 374 35.07 91.59 -118.87
CA CYS A 374 35.10 91.61 -120.35
C CYS A 374 36.11 90.65 -120.98
N GLU A 375 36.72 89.78 -120.17
CA GLU A 375 37.74 88.79 -120.55
C GLU A 375 38.96 89.39 -121.28
N HIS A 376 39.24 90.68 -121.07
CA HIS A 376 40.46 91.31 -121.57
C HIS A 376 41.66 90.82 -120.76
N SER A 377 42.71 90.32 -121.42
CA SER A 377 43.92 89.81 -120.76
C SER A 377 45.19 90.42 -121.36
N SER A 378 46.19 90.64 -120.50
CA SER A 378 47.56 90.98 -120.91
C SER A 378 48.34 89.79 -121.49
N GLY A 379 47.85 88.57 -121.26
CA GLY A 379 48.60 87.32 -121.34
C GLY A 379 49.71 87.22 -120.29
N LEU A 380 50.31 86.03 -120.16
CA LEU A 380 51.41 85.76 -119.23
C LEU A 380 52.67 86.58 -119.55
N GLY A 381 53.13 87.36 -118.57
CA GLY A 381 54.36 88.15 -118.58
C GLY A 381 55.38 87.67 -117.54
N GLU A 382 56.65 88.03 -117.72
CA GLU A 382 57.75 87.59 -116.82
C GLU A 382 57.91 88.48 -115.57
N SER A 383 57.25 89.63 -115.53
CA SER A 383 57.21 90.52 -114.36
C SER A 383 55.85 91.21 -114.24
N ARG A 384 55.51 91.65 -113.03
CA ARG A 384 54.26 92.38 -112.76
C ARG A 384 54.18 93.66 -113.58
N LEU A 385 55.29 94.37 -113.72
CA LEU A 385 55.40 95.59 -114.54
C LEU A 385 55.11 95.31 -116.04
N ALA A 386 55.60 94.19 -116.56
CA ALA A 386 55.41 93.80 -117.96
C ALA A 386 53.95 93.41 -118.27
N ALA A 387 53.26 92.76 -117.32
CA ALA A 387 51.84 92.42 -117.46
C ALA A 387 50.97 93.68 -117.55
N VAL A 388 51.25 94.71 -116.74
CA VAL A 388 50.50 95.99 -116.75
C VAL A 388 50.65 96.74 -118.08
N ASN A 389 51.87 96.82 -118.64
CA ASN A 389 52.08 97.51 -119.92
C ASN A 389 51.27 96.90 -121.07
N ARG A 390 51.28 95.56 -121.16
CA ARG A 390 50.54 94.83 -122.21
C ARG A 390 49.03 94.97 -122.03
N PHE A 391 48.56 95.00 -120.79
CA PHE A 391 47.14 95.16 -120.49
C PHE A 391 46.57 96.50 -121.02
N LEU A 392 47.35 97.58 -120.90
CA LEU A 392 46.96 98.93 -121.30
C LEU A 392 47.04 99.22 -122.81
N SER A 393 47.81 98.43 -123.58
CA SER A 393 48.13 98.76 -124.98
C SER A 393 47.17 98.15 -126.03
N ASN A 394 46.22 97.29 -125.65
CA ASN A 394 45.57 96.34 -126.57
C ASN A 394 44.10 96.69 -126.92
N ASP A 395 43.84 97.91 -127.41
CA ASP A 395 42.54 98.38 -127.91
C ASP A 395 42.44 98.31 -129.46
N GLY A 396 41.69 97.34 -129.99
CA GLY A 396 41.13 97.36 -131.35
C GLY A 396 41.62 96.31 -132.38
N SER A 397 41.06 95.08 -132.36
CA SER A 397 40.63 94.35 -133.59
C SER A 397 39.75 93.12 -133.22
N THR A 398 38.75 92.84 -134.04
CA THR A 398 37.61 91.93 -133.79
C THR A 398 37.56 90.65 -134.65
N ALA A 399 37.10 89.55 -134.04
CA ALA A 399 36.22 88.45 -134.55
C ALA A 399 36.79 87.29 -135.44
N PRO A 400 36.11 86.12 -135.61
CA PRO A 400 34.79 85.71 -135.08
C PRO A 400 34.64 84.25 -134.52
N SER A 401 33.51 84.02 -133.82
CA SER A 401 32.57 82.85 -133.88
C SER A 401 33.06 81.44 -133.46
N SER A 402 32.32 80.59 -132.74
CA SER A 402 30.90 80.55 -132.38
C SER A 402 30.58 79.28 -131.56
N ARG A 403 29.58 79.40 -130.64
CA ARG A 403 28.45 78.46 -130.40
C ARG A 403 28.77 77.03 -129.89
N SER A 404 27.96 76.32 -129.11
CA SER A 404 26.65 76.48 -128.47
C SER A 404 26.25 75.11 -127.87
N VAL A 405 25.53 75.15 -126.73
CA VAL A 405 24.29 74.39 -126.46
C VAL A 405 24.33 72.93 -125.96
N GLN A 406 23.53 72.73 -124.89
CA GLN A 406 22.75 71.58 -124.42
C GLN A 406 22.39 70.50 -125.47
N THR A 407 21.98 69.32 -124.98
CA THR A 407 21.30 68.17 -125.65
C THR A 407 22.11 66.91 -126.01
N MET A 408 21.55 65.80 -125.50
CA MET A 408 21.40 64.44 -126.04
C MET A 408 22.61 63.53 -126.31
N ARG A 409 22.53 62.39 -125.59
CA ARG A 409 23.11 61.05 -125.79
C ARG A 409 24.55 60.80 -125.39
#